data_AF-A0A453SX00-F1
#
_entry.id   AF-A0A453SX00-F1
#
_cell.length_a   1.000
_cell.length_b   1.000
_cell.length_c   1.000
_cell.angle_alpha   90.00
_cell.angle_beta   90.00
_cell.angle_gamma   90.00
#
_symmetry.space_group_name_H-M   'P 1'
#
loop_
_entity.id
_entity.type
_entity.pdbx_description
1 polymer ?
#
loop_
_entity_poly.entity_id
_entity_poly.type
_entity_poly.pdbx_seq_one_letter_code
_entity_poly.pdbx_strand_id
1 'polypeptide(L)' 'AMACLASGVTAHQRADLFVGGLPDHIRVDVELRGPQDLQTAMYYARAFERHAVAIQ' A
#
# COMPACT_ATOMS: atom_id res chain seq x y z
N ALA A 1 0.13 14.09 5.69
CA ALA A 1 -0.90 13.20 6.28
C ALA A 1 -2.30 13.83 6.17
N MET A 2 -2.82 13.99 4.94
CA MET A 2 -4.12 14.63 4.65
C MET A 2 -5.24 13.63 4.34
N ALA A 3 -4.98 12.32 4.45
CA ALA A 3 -5.95 11.30 4.03
C ALA A 3 -6.98 10.93 5.12
N CYS A 4 -6.71 11.22 6.40
CA CYS A 4 -7.59 10.77 7.49
C CYS A 4 -8.90 11.56 7.65
N LEU A 5 -9.08 12.70 6.96
CA LEU A 5 -10.23 13.60 7.15
C LEU A 5 -11.22 13.62 5.99
N ALA A 6 -10.98 12.89 4.90
CA ALA A 6 -11.88 12.88 3.76
C ALA A 6 -13.05 11.92 4.03
N SER A 7 -14.08 12.39 4.72
CA SER A 7 -15.39 11.73 4.81
C SER A 7 -15.95 11.58 3.39
N GLY A 8 -15.73 10.42 2.77
CA GLY A 8 -16.14 10.13 1.39
C GLY A 8 -15.24 9.16 0.64
N VAL A 9 -14.05 8.84 1.17
CA VAL A 9 -13.10 7.92 0.51
C VAL A 9 -13.43 6.47 0.87
N THR A 10 -13.63 5.63 -0.14
CA THR A 10 -13.92 4.20 0.05
C THR A 10 -12.72 3.46 0.67
N ALA A 11 -12.94 2.24 1.17
CA ALA A 11 -11.84 1.41 1.66
C ALA A 11 -10.79 1.14 0.56
N HIS A 12 -11.25 0.90 -0.66
CA HIS A 12 -10.39 0.69 -1.83
C HIS A 12 -9.61 1.95 -2.21
N GLN A 13 -10.26 3.11 -2.27
CA GLN A 13 -9.56 4.36 -2.56
C GLN A 13 -8.51 4.71 -1.48
N ARG A 14 -8.74 4.35 -0.22
CA ARG A 14 -7.72 4.46 0.83
C ARG A 14 -6.54 3.53 0.59
N ALA A 15 -6.78 2.32 0.06
CA ALA A 15 -5.72 1.42 -0.38
C ALA A 15 -4.93 2.04 -1.53
N ASP A 16 -5.60 2.53 -2.58
CA ASP A 16 -4.95 3.14 -3.74
C ASP A 16 -4.07 4.33 -3.36
N LEU A 17 -4.58 5.21 -2.48
CA LEU A 17 -3.82 6.35 -1.96
C LEU A 17 -2.58 5.92 -1.18
N PHE A 18 -2.67 4.82 -0.42
CA PHE A 18 -1.53 4.27 0.29
C PHE A 18 -0.52 3.64 -0.67
N VAL A 19 -0.99 2.81 -1.61
CA VAL A 19 -0.14 2.12 -2.61
C VAL A 19 0.60 3.13 -3.48
N GLY A 20 -0.08 4.19 -3.93
CA GLY A 20 0.52 5.27 -4.71
C GLY A 20 1.60 6.07 -3.97
N GLY A 21 1.65 5.97 -2.64
CA GLY A 21 2.68 6.59 -1.81
C GLY A 21 3.92 5.72 -1.54
N LEU A 22 3.94 4.47 -2.01
CA LEU A 22 5.05 3.54 -1.78
C LEU A 22 6.22 3.78 -2.77
N PRO A 23 7.47 3.47 -2.38
CA PRO A 23 8.60 3.44 -3.30
C PRO A 23 8.37 2.45 -4.45
N ASP A 24 8.80 2.78 -5.67
CA ASP A 24 8.51 1.99 -6.88
C ASP A 24 8.81 0.48 -6.75
N HIS A 25 9.96 0.13 -6.16
CA HIS A 25 10.38 -1.26 -5.99
C HIS A 25 9.51 -2.07 -5.01
N ILE A 26 8.67 -1.42 -4.19
CA ILE A 26 7.66 -2.06 -3.34
C ILE A 26 6.27 -1.90 -3.97
N ARG A 27 5.99 -0.73 -4.57
CA ARG A 27 4.69 -0.36 -5.13
C ARG A 27 4.23 -1.35 -6.19
N VAL A 28 5.08 -1.71 -7.14
CA VAL A 28 4.73 -2.64 -8.23
C VAL A 28 4.28 -3.99 -7.68
N ASP A 29 4.98 -4.52 -6.67
CA ASP A 29 4.65 -5.80 -6.05
C ASP A 29 3.32 -5.75 -5.28
N VAL A 30 3.01 -4.61 -4.64
CA VAL A 30 1.74 -4.40 -3.94
C VAL A 30 0.58 -4.22 -4.94
N GLU A 31 0.80 -3.47 -6.03
CA GLU A 31 -0.18 -3.29 -7.13
C GLU A 31 -0.58 -4.65 -7.74
N LEU A 32 0.39 -5.55 -7.96
CA LEU A 32 0.14 -6.91 -8.47
C LEU A 32 -0.74 -7.76 -7.54
N ARG A 33 -0.78 -7.47 -6.24
CA ARG A 33 -1.65 -8.18 -5.29
C ARG A 33 -3.07 -7.62 -5.23
N GLY A 34 -3.31 -6.41 -5.72
CA GLY A 34 -4.63 -5.79 -5.79
C GLY A 34 -5.38 -5.69 -4.44
N PRO A 35 -4.80 -5.04 -3.41
CA PRO A 35 -5.42 -4.94 -2.09
C PRO A 35 -6.77 -4.20 -2.15
N GLN A 36 -7.78 -4.75 -1.46
CA GLN A 36 -9.15 -4.21 -1.44
C GLN A 36 -9.35 -3.13 -0.37
N ASP A 37 -8.45 -3.06 0.60
CA ASP A 37 -8.49 -2.12 1.70
C ASP A 37 -7.09 -1.75 2.18
N LEU A 38 -7.04 -0.69 3.00
CA LEU A 38 -5.80 -0.16 3.54
C LEU A 38 -5.03 -1.19 4.38
N GLN A 39 -5.73 -2.02 5.16
CA GLN A 39 -5.08 -2.99 6.03
C GLN A 39 -4.31 -4.04 5.22
N THR A 40 -4.93 -4.53 4.15
CA THR A 40 -4.33 -5.50 3.22
C THR A 40 -3.16 -4.86 2.45
N ALA A 41 -3.30 -3.60 2.02
CA ALA A 41 -2.23 -2.87 1.36
C ALA A 41 -1.00 -2.69 2.27
N MET A 42 -1.23 -2.31 3.53
CA MET A 42 -0.16 -2.18 4.53
C MET A 42 0.52 -3.51 4.84
N TYR A 43 -0.25 -4.60 4.92
CA TYR A 43 0.29 -5.94 5.14
C TYR A 43 1.25 -6.34 4.00
N TYR A 44 0.84 -6.17 2.74
CA TYR A 44 1.70 -6.48 1.61
C TYR A 44 2.93 -5.58 1.54
N ALA A 45 2.77 -4.26 1.70
CA ALA A 45 3.90 -3.34 1.72
C ALA A 45 4.95 -3.77 2.76
N ARG A 46 4.51 -4.13 3.98
CA ARG A 46 5.41 -4.61 5.04
C ARG A 46 6.10 -5.93 4.70
N ALA A 47 5.42 -6.83 4.01
CA ALA A 47 5.99 -8.10 3.58
C ALA A 47 7.08 -7.88 2.51
N PHE A 48 6.80 -7.03 1.52
CA PHE A 48 7.75 -6.72 0.43
C PHE A 48 8.94 -5.88 0.91
N GLU A 49 8.73 -4.94 1.85
CA GLU A 49 9.84 -4.25 2.54
C GLU A 49 10.82 -5.24 3.19
N ARG A 50 10.29 -6.21 3.94
CA ARG A 50 11.12 -7.23 4.61
C ARG A 50 11.86 -8.11 3.61
N HIS A 51 11.21 -8.43 2.49
CA HIS A 51 11.83 -9.23 1.43
C HIS A 51 12.96 -8.46 0.74
N ALA A 52 12.74 -7.19 0.40
CA ALA A 52 13.74 -6.33 -0.22
C ALA A 52 14.99 -6.16 0.66
N VAL A 53 14.81 -5.94 1.96
CA VAL A 53 15.93 -5.82 2.92
C VAL A 53 16.72 -7.13 3.04
N ALA A 54 16.07 -8.29 2.93
CA ALA A 54 16.75 -9.59 3.05
C ALA A 54 17.56 -9.98 1.81
N ILE A 55 17.35 -9.32 0.68
CA ILE A 55 18.02 -9.58 -0.61
C ILE A 55 19.17 -8.59 -0.89
N GLN A 56 19.26 -7.52 -0.09
CA GLN A 56 20.37 -6.55 -0.11
C GLN A 56 21.61 -7.08 0.59
#